data_AF-A0A841DTS4-F1
#
_entry.id   AF-A0A841DTS4-F1
#
_cell.length_a   1.000
_cell.length_b   1.000
_cell.length_c   1.000
_cell.angle_alpha   90.00
_cell.angle_beta   90.00
_cell.angle_gamma   90.00
#
_symmetry.space_group_name_H-M   'P 1'
#
loop_
_entity.id
_entity.type
_entity.pdbx_description
1 polymer ?
#
loop_
_entity_poly.entity_id
_entity_poly.type
_entity_poly.pdbx_seq_one_letter_code
_entity_poly.pdbx_strand_id
1 'polypeptide(L)' 'MNVGPAVVRHLARADVTEVGQLVGRDPVELYETICKRGAQRYDPCLLDTIMSAVDQANGNPGRPWWSYTPERKALGKC' A
#
# COMPACT_ATOMS: atom_id res chain seq x y z
N MET A 1 -7.99 8.45 -7.52
CA MET A 1 -7.13 7.64 -6.63
C MET A 1 -7.94 7.17 -5.44
N ASN A 2 -7.90 5.88 -5.13
CA ASN A 2 -8.74 5.26 -4.08
C ASN A 2 -8.12 5.36 -2.67
N VAL A 3 -7.26 6.35 -2.42
CA VAL A 3 -6.53 6.52 -1.16
C VAL A 3 -7.30 7.48 -0.26
N GLY A 4 -7.97 6.94 0.77
CA GLY A 4 -8.65 7.75 1.79
C GLY A 4 -7.67 8.37 2.80
N PRO A 5 -8.12 9.35 3.62
CA PRO A 5 -7.26 10.05 4.59
C PRO A 5 -6.55 9.13 5.59
N ALA A 6 -7.13 7.98 5.92
CA ALA A 6 -6.51 6.99 6.80
C ALA A 6 -5.24 6.39 6.19
N VAL A 7 -5.28 6.06 4.89
CA VAL A 7 -4.15 5.46 4.16
C VAL A 7 -3.02 6.46 4.00
N VAL A 8 -3.32 7.74 3.81
CA VAL A 8 -2.32 8.82 3.78
C VAL A 8 -1.50 8.86 5.08
N ARG A 9 -2.15 8.69 6.25
CA ARG A 9 -1.44 8.66 7.54
C ARG A 9 -0.52 7.45 7.67
N HIS A 10 -0.88 6.32 7.08
CA HIS A 10 0.00 5.15 7.03
C HIS A 10 1.18 5.39 6.09
N LEU A 11 0.93 5.87 4.87
CA LEU A 11 1.96 6.18 3.88
C LEU A 11 2.97 7.22 4.39
N ALA A 12 2.51 8.23 5.12
CA ALA A 12 3.39 9.23 5.76
C ALA A 12 4.38 8.59 6.74
N ARG A 13 4.04 7.45 7.35
CA ARG A 13 4.99 6.69 8.19
C ARG A 13 6.11 6.09 7.36
N ALA A 14 5.95 5.83 6.08
CA ALA A 14 6.99 5.37 5.17
C ALA A 14 7.60 6.50 4.32
N ASP A 15 7.52 7.75 4.81
CA ASP A 15 8.00 8.97 4.14
C ASP A 15 7.35 9.22 2.76
N VAL A 16 6.15 8.69 2.55
CA VAL A 16 5.32 8.93 1.36
C VAL A 16 4.23 9.94 1.71
N THR A 17 4.38 11.15 1.20
CA THR A 17 3.46 12.29 1.41
C THR A 17 2.72 12.71 0.15
N GLU A 18 3.20 12.28 -1.02
CA GLU A 18 2.58 12.56 -2.31
C GLU A 18 2.57 11.31 -3.21
N VAL A 19 1.66 11.32 -4.19
CA VAL A 19 1.46 10.20 -5.12
C VAL A 19 2.71 9.86 -5.92
N GLY A 20 3.46 10.86 -6.37
CA GLY A 20 4.66 10.66 -7.18
C GLY A 20 5.73 9.82 -6.48
N GLN A 21 5.76 9.83 -5.15
CA GLN A 21 6.70 9.06 -4.34
C GLN A 21 6.39 7.55 -4.28
N LEU A 22 5.23 7.13 -4.79
CA LEU A 22 4.84 5.71 -4.92
C LEU A 22 5.36 5.08 -6.21
N VAL A 23 5.72 5.89 -7.21
CA VAL A 23 6.19 5.39 -8.52
C VAL A 23 7.43 4.53 -8.33
N GLY A 24 7.39 3.31 -8.86
CA GLY A 24 8.50 2.34 -8.79
C GLY A 24 8.80 1.78 -7.40
N ARG A 25 7.99 2.07 -6.38
CA ARG A 25 8.16 1.49 -5.03
C ARG A 25 7.60 0.08 -4.96
N ASP A 26 8.20 -0.76 -4.13
CA ASP A 26 7.62 -2.05 -3.76
C ASP A 26 6.53 -1.84 -2.69
N PRO A 27 5.26 -2.22 -2.95
CA PRO A 27 4.18 -2.07 -1.97
C PRO A 27 4.37 -2.94 -0.72
N VAL A 28 5.06 -4.07 -0.82
CA VAL A 28 5.36 -4.97 0.31
C VAL A 28 6.39 -4.31 1.24
N GLU A 29 7.46 -3.74 0.69
CA GLU A 29 8.47 -3.01 1.47
C GLU A 29 7.89 -1.78 2.18
N LEU A 30 7.00 -1.04 1.49
CA LEU A 30 6.26 0.07 2.09
C LEU A 30 5.43 -0.41 3.27
N TYR A 31 4.65 -1.47 3.12
CA TYR A 31 3.82 -2.03 4.19
C TYR A 31 4.66 -2.51 5.38
N GLU A 32 5.78 -3.20 5.14
CA GLU A 32 6.69 -3.65 6.19
C GLU A 32 7.33 -2.46 6.93
N THR A 33 7.70 -1.41 6.21
CA THR A 33 8.20 -0.15 6.80
C THR A 33 7.15 0.50 7.70
N ILE A 34 5.89 0.55 7.25
CA ILE A 34 4.77 1.10 8.03
C ILE A 34 4.54 0.30 9.31
N CYS A 35 4.54 -1.03 9.23
CA CYS A 35 4.39 -1.90 10.40
C CYS A 35 5.54 -1.70 11.39
N LYS A 36 6.79 -1.69 10.89
CA LYS A 36 7.99 -1.52 11.71
C LYS A 36 7.99 -0.18 12.44
N ARG A 37 7.74 0.92 11.72
CA ARG A 37 7.70 2.27 12.32
C ARG A 37 6.47 2.49 13.21
N GLY A 38 5.40 1.73 12.98
CA GLY A 38 4.22 1.75 13.83
C GLY A 38 4.27 0.83 15.05
N ALA A 39 5.34 0.05 15.20
CA ALA A 39 5.48 -0.96 16.27
C ALA A 39 4.28 -1.92 16.39
N GLN A 40 3.57 -2.16 15.30
CA GLN A 40 2.44 -3.08 15.25
C GLN A 40 2.27 -3.67 13.85
N ARG A 41 1.66 -4.86 13.78
CA ARG A 41 1.19 -5.43 12.51
C ARG A 41 -0.18 -4.84 12.21
N TYR A 42 -0.30 -4.13 11.09
CA TYR A 42 -1.58 -3.62 10.62
C TYR A 42 -2.41 -4.72 9.95
N ASP A 43 -3.68 -4.45 9.72
CA ASP A 43 -4.53 -5.36 8.96
C ASP A 43 -3.97 -5.57 7.53
N PRO A 44 -3.99 -6.80 7.00
CA PRO A 44 -3.42 -7.10 5.70
C PRO A 44 -4.15 -6.40 4.53
N CYS A 45 -5.38 -5.91 4.74
CA CYS A 45 -6.08 -5.07 3.74
C CYS A 45 -5.37 -3.72 3.49
N LEU A 46 -4.51 -3.28 4.42
CA LEU A 46 -3.64 -2.12 4.19
C LEU A 46 -2.63 -2.41 3.08
N LEU A 47 -2.06 -3.61 3.02
CA LEU A 47 -1.17 -4.02 1.93
C LEU A 47 -1.91 -4.03 0.59
N ASP A 48 -3.13 -4.58 0.54
CA ASP A 48 -3.98 -4.55 -0.67
C ASP A 48 -4.22 -3.11 -1.17
N THR A 49 -4.38 -2.18 -0.23
CA THR A 49 -4.56 -0.75 -0.53
C THR A 49 -3.28 -0.09 -1.03
N ILE A 50 -2.12 -0.43 -0.46
CA ILE A 50 -0.82 0.07 -0.92
C ILE A 50 -0.49 -0.48 -2.31
N MET A 51 -0.75 -1.76 -2.58
CA MET A 51 -0.59 -2.38 -3.91
C MET A 51 -1.42 -1.64 -4.95
N SER A 52 -2.69 -1.37 -4.66
CA SER A 52 -3.57 -0.59 -5.53
C SER A 52 -3.06 0.85 -5.76
N ALA A 53 -2.55 1.50 -4.73
CA ALA A 53 -2.04 2.87 -4.82
C ALA A 53 -0.76 2.96 -5.66
N VAL A 54 0.18 2.02 -5.47
CA VAL A 54 1.42 1.91 -6.25
C VAL A 54 1.10 1.60 -7.71
N ASP A 55 0.23 0.62 -7.98
CA ASP A 55 -0.16 0.24 -9.33
C ASP A 55 -0.75 1.42 -10.11
N GLN A 56 -1.67 2.17 -9.46
CA GLN A 56 -2.22 3.38 -10.04
C GLN A 56 -1.18 4.48 -10.23
N ALA A 57 -0.25 4.66 -9.28
CA ALA A 57 0.84 5.65 -9.41
C ALA A 57 1.77 5.32 -10.58
N ASN A 58 1.98 4.04 -10.89
CA ASN A 58 2.73 3.57 -12.05
C ASN A 58 2.00 3.76 -13.40
N GLY A 59 0.81 4.39 -13.40
CA GLY A 59 0.05 4.72 -14.61
C GLY A 59 -0.96 3.66 -15.04
N ASN A 60 -1.14 2.59 -14.27
CA ASN A 60 -2.18 1.60 -14.55
C ASN A 60 -3.58 2.14 -14.19
N PRO A 61 -4.65 1.62 -14.83
CA PRO A 61 -6.01 1.99 -14.47
C PRO A 61 -6.29 1.73 -12.99
N GLY A 62 -6.94 2.68 -12.32
CA GLY A 62 -7.31 2.53 -10.91
C GLY A 62 -8.29 1.36 -10.72
N ARG A 63 -7.89 0.39 -9.91
CA ARG A 63 -8.72 -0.75 -9.50
C ARG A 63 -9.09 -0.63 -8.02
N PRO A 64 -10.19 -1.26 -7.58
CA PRO A 64 -10.47 -1.34 -6.15
C PRO A 64 -9.43 -2.20 -5.43
N TRP A 65 -9.03 -1.80 -4.21
CA TRP A 65 -7.97 -2.47 -3.44
C TRP A 65 -8.24 -3.97 -3.21
N TRP A 66 -9.50 -4.37 -3.01
CA TRP A 66 -9.83 -5.78 -2.78
C TRP A 66 -9.51 -6.69 -3.96
N SER A 67 -9.36 -6.15 -5.17
CA SER A 67 -8.93 -6.92 -6.35
C SER A 67 -7.50 -7.45 -6.24
N TYR A 68 -6.67 -6.87 -5.35
CA TYR A 68 -5.29 -7.31 -5.08
C TYR A 68 -5.21 -8.37 -3.97
N THR A 69 -6.34 -8.69 -3.31
CA THR A 69 -6.40 -9.73 -2.25
C THR A 69 -5.83 -11.08 -2.71
N PRO A 70 -6.16 -11.61 -3.92
CA PRO A 70 -5.61 -12.89 -4.37
C PRO A 70 -4.09 -12.85 -4.54
N GLU A 71 -3.56 -11.74 -5.07
CA GLU A 71 -2.13 -11.51 -5.26
C GLU A 71 -1.42 -11.49 -3.91
N ARG A 72 -1.91 -10.71 -2.93
CA ARG A 72 -1.36 -10.71 -1.57
C ARG A 72 -1.36 -12.10 -0.93
N LYS A 73 -2.46 -12.85 -1.06
CA LYS A 73 -2.56 -14.21 -0.52
C LYS A 73 -1.53 -15.15 -1.13
N ALA A 74 -1.21 -15.00 -2.42
CA ALA A 74 -0.18 -15.78 -3.10
C ALA A 74 1.24 -15.49 -2.56
N LEU A 75 1.49 -14.29 -2.01
CA LEU A 75 2.76 -13.93 -1.37
C LEU A 75 2.96 -14.58 0.01
N GLY A 76 1.95 -15.29 0.55
CA GLY A 76 1.99 -15.83 1.90
C GLY A 76 1.98 -14.77 3.01
N LYS A 77 1.69 -13.51 2.66
CA LYS A 77 1.59 -12.38 3.59
C LYS A 77 0.16 -12.33 4.13
N CYS A 78 -0.11 -13.19 5.12
CA CYS A 78 -1.32 -13.18 5.94
C CYS A 78 -1.08 -12.42 7.26
#